data_AF-A0A7G7BPK3-F1
#
_entry.id   AF-A0A7G7BPK3-F1
#
_cell.length_a   1.000
_cell.length_b   1.000
_cell.length_c   1.000
_cell.angle_alpha   90.00
_cell.angle_beta   90.00
_cell.angle_gamma   90.00
#
_symmetry.space_group_name_H-M   'P 1'
#
loop_
_entity.id
_entity.type
_entity.pdbx_description
1 polymer ?
#
loop_
_entity_poly.entity_id
_entity_poly.type
_entity_poly.pdbx_seq_one_letter_code
_entity_poly.pdbx_strand_id
1 'polypeptide(L)'
;MDNPTSLPPSAGPGSQMVHESLGASPRFLGRLHTEGPELVLADLVHTAARHLDHVHEQFTAAARNAASVLTRAAAGNTSINSLGVLQNRGTQIDILAARRDDAVDRLKETIDAYRQVTASEDAASRAYRPSAVPASAPTVTPPARVARGR
;
A
#
# COMPACT_ATOMS: atom_id res chain seq x y z
N MET A 1 16.65 -13.65 1.20
CA MET A 1 15.49 -13.32 2.05
C MET A 1 15.31 -11.82 1.97
N ASP A 2 14.30 -11.36 1.25
CA ASP A 2 14.01 -9.93 1.10
C ASP A 2 13.32 -9.43 2.38
N ASN A 3 13.82 -8.34 2.95
CA ASN A 3 13.28 -7.75 4.17
C ASN A 3 11.84 -7.25 3.92
N PRO A 4 10.80 -7.72 4.66
CA PRO A 4 9.39 -7.42 4.37
C PRO A 4 9.02 -5.93 4.47
N THR A 5 9.85 -5.15 5.15
CA THR A 5 9.75 -3.69 5.34
C THR A 5 10.62 -2.88 4.38
N SER A 6 11.42 -3.50 3.51
CA SER A 6 12.28 -2.75 2.58
C SER A 6 11.71 -2.79 1.17
N LEU A 7 11.44 -1.61 0.62
CA LEU A 7 11.17 -1.46 -0.81
C LEU A 7 12.42 -1.79 -1.63
N PRO A 8 12.30 -2.44 -2.79
CA PRO A 8 13.40 -2.51 -3.73
C PRO A 8 13.80 -1.08 -4.17
N PRO A 9 15.08 -0.83 -4.49
CA PRO A 9 15.54 0.49 -4.93
C PRO A 9 14.91 0.95 -6.25
N SER A 10 14.25 0.03 -6.99
CA SER A 10 13.50 0.29 -8.21
C SER A 10 11.98 0.36 -8.00
N ALA A 11 11.51 0.46 -6.75
CA ALA A 11 10.08 0.58 -6.47
C ALA A 11 9.49 1.80 -7.19
N GLY A 12 8.41 1.56 -7.94
CA GLY A 12 7.66 2.64 -8.57
C GLY A 12 6.88 3.46 -7.53
N PRO A 13 6.30 4.60 -7.95
CA PRO A 13 5.62 5.52 -7.04
C PRO A 13 4.39 4.92 -6.34
N GLY A 14 3.69 3.96 -6.95
CA GLY A 14 2.58 3.27 -6.31
C GLY A 14 3.04 2.33 -5.20
N SER A 15 4.09 1.55 -5.46
CA SER A 15 4.70 0.71 -4.43
C SER A 15 5.25 1.54 -3.27
N GLN A 16 5.85 2.70 -3.56
CA GLN A 16 6.33 3.63 -2.56
C GLN A 16 5.19 4.23 -1.73
N MET A 17 4.12 4.70 -2.37
CA MET A 17 2.99 5.32 -1.69
C MET A 17 2.31 4.36 -0.70
N VAL A 18 2.19 3.07 -1.04
CA VAL A 18 1.67 2.05 -0.13
C VAL A 18 2.59 1.87 1.08
N HIS A 19 3.90 1.77 0.85
CA HIS A 19 4.86 1.60 1.93
C HIS A 19 4.89 2.79 2.89
N GLU A 20 4.88 4.01 2.37
CA GLU A 20 4.79 5.22 3.19
C GLU A 20 3.47 5.29 3.99
N SER A 21 2.38 4.83 3.39
CA SER A 21 1.05 4.88 4.02
C SER A 21 0.78 3.78 5.04
N LEU A 22 1.32 2.59 4.82
CA LEU A 22 0.97 1.37 5.58
C LEU A 22 2.18 0.71 6.25
N GLY A 23 3.39 1.25 6.08
CA GLY A 23 4.62 0.71 6.66
C GLY A 23 5.08 -0.63 6.06
N ALA A 24 4.39 -1.12 5.03
CA ALA A 24 4.59 -2.43 4.44
C ALA A 24 4.52 -2.38 2.92
N SER A 25 5.25 -3.28 2.24
CA SER A 25 5.15 -3.36 0.78
C SER A 25 3.77 -3.90 0.34
N PRO A 26 3.25 -3.50 -0.84
CA PRO A 26 1.94 -3.96 -1.29
C PRO A 26 1.80 -5.49 -1.36
N ARG A 27 2.87 -6.19 -1.77
CA ARG A 27 2.89 -7.67 -1.83
C ARG A 27 2.84 -8.34 -0.47
N PHE A 28 3.32 -7.64 0.57
CA PHE A 28 3.34 -8.19 1.92
C PHE A 28 1.96 -8.09 2.57
N LEU A 29 1.18 -7.05 2.27
CA LEU A 29 -0.18 -6.87 2.81
C LEU A 29 -1.07 -8.10 2.56
N GLY A 30 -1.05 -8.66 1.35
CA GLY A 30 -1.84 -9.85 1.02
C GLY A 30 -1.40 -11.12 1.76
N ARG A 31 -0.20 -11.14 2.35
CA ARG A 31 0.28 -12.27 3.17
C ARG A 31 -0.08 -12.14 4.64
N LEU A 32 -0.57 -10.97 5.07
CA LEU A 32 -1.02 -10.75 6.44
C LEU A 32 -2.38 -11.42 6.70
N HIS A 33 -3.16 -11.62 5.63
CA HIS A 33 -4.54 -12.06 5.69
C HIS A 33 -4.69 -13.43 5.03
N THR A 34 -5.39 -14.36 5.67
CA THR A 34 -5.63 -15.70 5.11
C THR A 34 -6.96 -15.78 4.37
N GLU A 35 -7.95 -15.00 4.81
CA GLU A 35 -9.30 -14.91 4.25
C GLU A 35 -9.93 -13.57 4.67
N GLY A 36 -11.16 -13.30 4.21
CA GLY A 36 -11.92 -12.12 4.61
C GLY A 36 -11.76 -10.89 3.70
N PRO A 37 -12.54 -9.83 3.97
CA PRO A 37 -12.51 -8.59 3.19
C PRO A 37 -11.14 -7.89 3.21
N GLU A 38 -10.33 -8.11 4.25
CA GLU A 38 -8.98 -7.59 4.41
C GLU A 38 -8.04 -8.14 3.32
N LEU A 39 -8.13 -9.44 3.02
CA LEU A 39 -7.36 -10.06 1.95
C LEU A 39 -7.72 -9.48 0.59
N VAL A 40 -9.03 -9.35 0.31
CA VAL A 40 -9.53 -8.77 -0.94
C VAL A 40 -9.03 -7.33 -1.10
N LEU A 41 -9.09 -6.53 -0.04
CA LEU A 41 -8.61 -5.15 -0.07
C LEU A 41 -7.08 -5.07 -0.17
N ALA A 42 -6.33 -5.97 0.46
CA ALA A 42 -4.88 -6.04 0.28
C ALA A 42 -4.48 -6.35 -1.17
N ASP A 43 -5.20 -7.27 -1.83
CA ASP A 43 -4.99 -7.57 -3.25
C ASP A 43 -5.38 -6.40 -4.16
N LEU A 44 -6.43 -5.66 -3.81
CA LEU A 44 -6.79 -4.43 -4.51
C LEU A 44 -5.72 -3.34 -4.34
N VAL A 45 -5.18 -3.15 -3.13
CA VAL A 45 -4.04 -2.24 -2.89
C VAL A 45 -2.84 -2.66 -3.74
N HIS A 46 -2.52 -3.96 -3.75
CA HIS A 46 -1.42 -4.49 -4.57
C HIS A 46 -1.62 -4.17 -6.05
N THR A 47 -2.82 -4.43 -6.57
CA THR A 47 -3.17 -4.23 -7.97
C THR A 47 -3.15 -2.76 -8.36
N ALA A 48 -3.74 -1.88 -7.54
CA ALA A 48 -3.74 -0.44 -7.76
C ALA A 48 -2.32 0.14 -7.72
N ALA A 49 -1.46 -0.32 -6.81
CA ALA A 49 -0.06 0.09 -6.75
C ALA A 49 0.71 -0.31 -8.01
N ARG A 50 0.55 -1.55 -8.47
CA ARG A 50 1.16 -2.01 -9.73
C ARG A 50 0.64 -1.23 -10.93
N HIS A 51 -0.63 -0.87 -10.94
CA HIS A 51 -1.21 -0.06 -11.99
C HIS A 51 -0.57 1.32 -12.05
N LEU A 52 -0.45 2.01 -10.91
CA LEU A 52 0.22 3.31 -10.84
C LEU A 52 1.70 3.21 -11.26
N ASP A 53 2.42 2.18 -10.80
CA ASP A 53 3.81 1.95 -11.21
C ASP A 53 3.92 1.83 -12.74
N HIS A 54 3.02 1.07 -13.36
CA HIS A 54 3.01 0.86 -14.80
C HIS A 54 2.64 2.13 -15.59
N VAL A 55 1.61 2.87 -15.17
CA VAL A 55 1.23 4.13 -15.84
C VAL A 55 2.34 5.17 -15.70
N HIS A 56 3.01 5.23 -14.56
CA HIS A 56 4.15 6.12 -14.38
C HIS A 56 5.34 5.75 -15.28
N GLU A 57 5.62 4.46 -15.46
CA GLU A 57 6.64 4.01 -16.42
C GLU A 57 6.29 4.44 -17.86
N GLN A 58 5.03 4.25 -18.29
CA GLN A 58 4.55 4.71 -19.61
C GLN A 58 4.72 6.23 -19.77
N PHE A 59 4.29 7.01 -18.76
CA PHE A 59 4.41 8.46 -18.76
C PHE A 59 5.87 8.91 -18.88
N THR A 60 6.77 8.37 -18.04
CA THR A 60 8.18 8.75 -18.05
C THR A 60 8.88 8.34 -19.34
N ALA A 61 8.53 7.19 -19.91
CA ALA A 61 9.04 6.76 -21.21
C ALA A 61 8.60 7.71 -22.34
N ALA A 62 7.32 8.09 -22.38
CA ALA A 62 6.79 9.03 -23.36
C ALA A 62 7.45 10.41 -23.24
N ALA A 63 7.55 10.94 -22.02
CA ALA A 63 8.19 12.23 -21.74
C ALA A 63 9.67 12.25 -22.15
N ARG A 64 10.43 11.20 -21.79
CA ARG A 64 11.85 11.06 -22.20
C ARG A 64 12.01 10.98 -23.71
N ASN A 65 11.12 10.25 -24.39
CA ASN A 65 11.15 10.14 -25.84
C ASN A 65 10.86 11.49 -26.51
N ALA A 66 9.85 12.22 -26.04
CA ALA A 66 9.55 13.56 -26.53
C ALA A 66 10.71 14.54 -26.31
N ALA A 67 11.32 14.54 -25.12
CA ALA A 67 12.51 15.34 -24.82
C ALA A 67 13.66 15.01 -25.78
N SER A 68 13.96 13.74 -26.02
CA SER A 68 15.00 13.31 -26.95
C SER A 68 14.77 13.82 -28.38
N VAL A 69 13.53 13.76 -28.87
CA VAL A 69 13.16 14.26 -30.20
C VAL A 69 13.34 15.78 -30.28
N LEU A 70 12.84 16.51 -29.29
CA LEU A 70 12.96 17.96 -29.22
C LEU A 70 14.43 18.42 -29.16
N THR A 71 15.26 17.74 -28.37
CA THR A 71 16.71 18.03 -28.31
C THR A 71 17.38 17.85 -29.66
N ARG A 72 17.09 16.76 -30.39
CA ARG A 72 17.67 16.55 -31.73
C ARG A 72 17.21 17.59 -32.73
N ALA A 73 15.94 17.97 -32.65
CA ALA A 73 15.39 18.99 -33.54
C ALA A 73 15.97 20.38 -33.27
N ALA A 74 16.12 20.78 -32.02
CA ALA A 74 16.77 22.02 -31.63
C ALA A 74 18.23 22.08 -32.11
N ALA A 75 18.90 20.93 -32.18
CA ALA A 75 20.25 20.80 -32.74
C ALA A 75 20.29 20.72 -34.29
N GLY A 76 19.16 20.82 -34.98
CA GLY A 76 19.08 20.71 -36.46
C GLY A 76 19.29 19.30 -37.00
N ASN A 77 19.38 18.28 -36.14
CA ASN A 77 19.70 16.90 -36.49
C ASN A 77 18.48 16.06 -36.89
N THR A 78 17.30 16.66 -36.96
CA THR A 78 16.04 15.99 -37.36
C THR A 78 15.08 17.02 -37.92
N SER A 79 14.51 16.74 -39.10
CA SER A 79 13.39 17.50 -39.64
C SER A 79 12.14 17.24 -38.76
N ILE A 80 11.63 18.27 -38.07
CA ILE A 80 10.33 18.15 -37.41
C ILE A 80 9.25 18.34 -38.47
N ASN A 81 8.43 17.31 -38.71
CA ASN A 81 7.15 17.55 -39.36
C ASN A 81 6.23 18.27 -38.35
N SER A 82 6.24 19.61 -38.44
CA SER A 82 5.90 20.58 -37.39
C SER A 82 4.56 20.33 -36.68
N LEU A 83 3.54 19.87 -37.40
CA LEU A 83 2.18 19.79 -36.87
C LEU A 83 1.76 18.37 -36.43
N GLY A 84 2.32 17.31 -36.99
CA GLY A 84 1.82 15.95 -36.74
C GLY A 84 2.45 15.26 -35.52
N VAL A 85 3.79 15.20 -35.50
CA VAL A 85 4.51 14.35 -34.55
C VAL A 85 4.58 14.98 -33.16
N LEU A 86 4.79 16.28 -33.08
CA LEU A 86 4.91 16.97 -31.79
C LEU A 86 3.55 17.10 -31.09
N GLN A 87 2.50 17.46 -31.84
CA GLN A 87 1.14 17.55 -31.33
C GLN A 87 0.62 16.20 -30.82
N ASN A 88 0.83 15.12 -31.58
CA ASN A 88 0.42 13.78 -31.18
C ASN A 88 1.13 13.32 -29.89
N ARG A 89 2.43 13.62 -29.76
CA ARG A 89 3.22 13.30 -28.55
C ARG A 89 2.77 14.11 -27.35
N GLY A 90 2.49 15.40 -27.51
CA GLY A 90 1.92 16.24 -26.45
C GLY A 90 0.60 15.65 -25.94
N THR A 91 -0.32 15.35 -26.85
CA THR A 91 -1.61 14.72 -26.53
C THR A 91 -1.43 13.39 -25.79
N GLN A 92 -0.49 12.54 -26.21
CA GLN A 92 -0.22 11.27 -25.54
C GLN A 92 0.31 11.48 -24.11
N ILE A 93 1.18 12.47 -23.90
CA ILE A 93 1.71 12.80 -22.58
C ILE A 93 0.58 13.31 -21.67
N ASP A 94 -0.29 14.17 -22.17
CA ASP A 94 -1.43 14.72 -21.40
C ASP A 94 -2.39 13.60 -20.96
N ILE A 95 -2.72 12.66 -21.87
CA ILE A 95 -3.53 11.48 -21.54
C ILE A 95 -2.84 10.62 -20.47
N LEU A 96 -1.54 10.40 -20.59
CA LEU A 96 -0.79 9.61 -19.60
C LEU A 96 -0.69 10.33 -18.25
N ALA A 97 -0.62 11.65 -18.23
CA ALA A 97 -0.64 12.46 -17.01
C ALA A 97 -2.00 12.30 -16.30
N ALA A 98 -3.11 12.50 -17.02
CA ALA A 98 -4.45 12.32 -16.46
C ALA A 98 -4.65 10.90 -15.92
N ARG A 99 -4.26 9.87 -16.68
CA ARG A 99 -4.33 8.46 -16.23
C ARG A 99 -3.48 8.20 -14.99
N ARG A 100 -2.34 8.89 -14.86
CA ARG A 100 -1.48 8.77 -13.68
C ARG A 100 -2.17 9.37 -12.47
N ASP A 101 -2.80 10.53 -12.62
CA ASP A 101 -3.52 11.20 -11.53
C ASP A 101 -4.73 10.35 -11.08
N ASP A 102 -5.49 9.79 -12.03
CA ASP A 102 -6.57 8.84 -11.73
C ASP A 102 -6.06 7.61 -10.97
N ALA A 103 -4.90 7.06 -11.37
CA ALA A 103 -4.30 5.90 -10.70
C ALA A 103 -3.80 6.23 -9.29
N VAL A 104 -3.34 7.47 -9.06
CA VAL A 104 -2.98 7.97 -7.72
C VAL A 104 -4.22 8.02 -6.83
N ASP A 105 -5.30 8.64 -7.30
CA ASP A 105 -6.51 8.79 -6.50
C ASP A 105 -7.17 7.44 -6.22
N ARG A 106 -7.18 6.54 -7.21
CA ARG A 106 -7.67 5.17 -7.03
C ARG A 106 -6.86 4.40 -5.97
N LEU A 107 -5.54 4.56 -5.95
CA LEU A 107 -4.72 3.90 -4.94
C LEU A 107 -4.96 4.49 -3.54
N LYS A 108 -5.14 5.82 -3.41
CA LYS A 108 -5.50 6.45 -2.13
C LYS A 108 -6.81 5.89 -1.57
N GLU A 109 -7.87 5.87 -2.39
CA GLU A 109 -9.18 5.30 -1.99
C GLU A 109 -9.04 3.86 -1.49
N THR A 110 -8.23 3.05 -2.20
CA THR A 110 -8.05 1.64 -1.86
C THR A 110 -7.25 1.46 -0.57
N ILE A 111 -6.24 2.31 -0.34
CA ILE A 111 -5.48 2.36 0.92
C ILE A 111 -6.40 2.73 2.09
N ASP A 112 -7.26 3.73 1.91
CA ASP A 112 -8.17 4.17 2.97
C ASP A 112 -9.23 3.12 3.28
N ALA A 113 -9.78 2.45 2.26
CA ALA A 113 -10.69 1.32 2.44
C ALA A 113 -10.01 0.16 3.19
N TYR A 114 -8.76 -0.17 2.85
CA TYR A 114 -7.99 -1.18 3.56
C TYR A 114 -7.80 -0.82 5.04
N ARG A 115 -7.41 0.43 5.35
CA ARG A 115 -7.28 0.92 6.73
C ARG A 115 -8.58 0.81 7.53
N GLN A 116 -9.70 1.13 6.91
CA GLN A 116 -11.00 1.09 7.58
C GLN A 116 -11.41 -0.34 7.95
N VAL A 117 -11.18 -1.30 7.05
CA VAL A 117 -11.53 -2.70 7.30
C VAL A 117 -10.61 -3.32 8.34
N THR A 118 -9.29 -3.12 8.25
CA THR A 118 -8.34 -3.67 9.24
C THR A 118 -8.54 -3.07 10.63
N ALA A 119 -8.86 -1.78 10.73
CA ALA A 119 -9.18 -1.15 12.02
C ALA A 119 -10.46 -1.73 12.66
N SER A 120 -11.44 -2.12 11.83
CA SER A 120 -12.70 -2.73 12.30
C SER A 120 -12.48 -4.15 12.80
N GLU A 121 -11.63 -4.93 12.12
CA GLU A 121 -11.20 -6.27 12.54
C GLU A 121 -10.44 -6.22 13.88
N ASP A 122 -9.45 -5.33 14.01
CA ASP A 122 -8.68 -5.15 15.24
C ASP A 122 -9.60 -4.81 16.44
N ALA A 123 -10.60 -3.96 16.21
CA ALA A 123 -11.60 -3.61 17.23
C ALA A 123 -12.47 -4.81 17.62
N ALA A 124 -12.94 -5.60 16.65
CA ALA A 124 -13.72 -6.81 16.90
C ALA A 124 -12.90 -7.87 17.65
N SER A 125 -11.67 -8.11 17.22
CA SER A 125 -10.72 -9.03 17.86
C SER A 125 -10.40 -8.62 19.30
N ARG A 126 -10.28 -7.31 19.57
CA ARG A 126 -10.08 -6.79 20.93
C ARG A 126 -11.32 -6.95 21.82
N ALA A 127 -12.52 -6.78 21.27
CA ALA A 127 -13.76 -6.98 22.00
C ALA A 127 -14.04 -8.47 22.30
N TYR A 128 -13.61 -9.39 21.43
CA TYR A 128 -13.79 -10.83 21.62
C TYR A 128 -12.81 -11.44 22.65
N ARG A 129 -11.70 -10.77 23.00
CA ARG A 129 -10.86 -11.24 24.12
C ARG A 129 -11.71 -11.25 25.40
N PRO A 130 -12.03 -12.42 25.99
CA PRO A 130 -12.76 -12.47 27.24
C PRO A 130 -11.92 -11.73 28.27
N SER A 131 -12.49 -10.72 28.93
CA SER A 131 -11.88 -10.21 30.16
C SER A 131 -11.72 -11.41 31.08
N ALA A 132 -10.48 -11.84 31.28
CA ALA A 132 -10.17 -12.89 32.22
C ALA A 132 -10.74 -12.44 33.58
N VAL A 133 -11.82 -13.09 33.99
CA VAL A 133 -12.42 -12.90 35.31
C VAL A 133 -11.29 -13.16 36.31
N PRO A 134 -10.93 -12.23 37.19
CA PRO A 134 -9.90 -12.48 38.18
C PRO A 134 -10.36 -13.69 39.01
N ALA A 135 -9.54 -14.75 39.00
CA ALA A 135 -9.81 -15.97 39.74
C ALA A 135 -10.15 -15.63 41.19
N SER A 136 -11.31 -16.07 41.67
CA SER A 136 -11.67 -15.94 43.08
C SER A 136 -10.55 -16.54 43.93
N ALA A 137 -10.01 -15.73 44.84
CA ALA A 137 -8.91 -16.12 45.72
C ALA A 137 -9.28 -17.40 46.50
N PRO A 138 -8.35 -18.35 46.68
CA PRO A 138 -8.63 -19.56 47.44
C PRO A 138 -8.89 -19.20 48.91
N THR A 139 -9.99 -19.70 49.46
CA THR A 139 -10.32 -19.63 50.87
C THR A 139 -9.23 -20.31 51.68
N VAL A 140 -8.42 -19.52 52.40
CA VAL A 140 -7.42 -20.03 53.32
C VAL A 140 -8.14 -20.58 54.55
N THR A 141 -8.15 -21.90 54.71
CA THR A 141 -8.64 -22.57 55.92
C THR A 141 -7.70 -22.27 57.10
N PRO A 142 -8.19 -21.76 58.24
CA PRO A 142 -7.34 -21.45 59.39
C PRO A 142 -6.85 -22.73 60.10
N PRO A 143 -5.65 -22.73 60.69
CA PRO A 143 -5.09 -23.91 61.36
C PRO A 143 -5.79 -24.19 62.70
N ALA A 144 -5.96 -25.48 62.99
CA ALA A 144 -6.56 -25.99 64.22
C ALA A 144 -5.73 -25.63 65.46
N ARG A 145 -6.39 -25.05 66.46
CA ARG A 145 -5.81 -24.69 67.75
C ARG A 145 -5.58 -25.95 68.58
N VAL A 146 -4.32 -26.30 68.83
CA VAL A 146 -3.93 -27.39 69.76
C VAL A 146 -4.20 -26.93 71.19
N ALA A 147 -5.12 -27.60 71.88
CA ALA A 147 -5.34 -27.43 73.31
C ALA A 147 -4.22 -28.17 74.07
N ARG A 148 -3.38 -27.42 74.80
CA ARG A 148 -2.51 -27.98 75.85
C ARG A 148 -3.32 -28.11 77.13
N GLY A 149 -3.62 -29.35 77.53
CA GLY A 149 -4.10 -29.71 78.85
C GLY A 149 -2.95 -29.85 79.84
N ARG A 150 -3.28 -29.56 81.11
CA ARG A 150 -2.49 -29.52 82.35
C ARG A 150 -1.43 -30.61 82.54
#